data_AF-A0A660ZMT8-F1
#
_entry.id   AF-A0A660ZMT8-F1
#
_cell.length_a   1.000
_cell.length_b   1.000
_cell.length_c   1.000
_cell.angle_alpha   90.00
_cell.angle_beta   90.00
_cell.angle_gamma   90.00
#
_symmetry.space_group_name_H-M   'P 1'
#
loop_
_entity.id
_entity.type
_entity.pdbx_description
1 polymer ?
#
loop_
_entity_poly.entity_id
_entity_poly.type
_entity_poly.pdbx_seq_one_letter_code
_entity_poly.pdbx_strand_id
1 'polypeptide(L)'
;MVSYVTRLAFCIVLISASLGAQQWVMHNPPVVSGASFVYDHVSQRMILFGGRDGVRSFDQTWELKDTPFGPVWRELNVGAVRPPARFDFPAVYRSSENEMIVFGGRNYHEYFNDLWALKLDPGGEY
;
A
#
# COMPACT_ATOMS: atom_id res chain seq x y z
N MET A 1 -23.26 61.11 -1.61
CA MET A 1 -21.88 60.59 -1.49
C MET A 1 -21.83 59.70 -0.27
N VAL A 2 -22.16 58.40 -0.42
CA VAL A 2 -22.00 57.37 0.64
C VAL A 2 -21.63 56.06 -0.07
N SER A 3 -20.66 55.36 0.52
CA SER A 3 -19.75 54.38 -0.06
C SER A 3 -20.23 52.92 0.06
N TYR A 4 -19.66 52.11 -0.84
CA TYR A 4 -19.66 50.67 -1.05
C TYR A 4 -19.73 49.75 0.18
N VAL A 5 -20.42 48.60 0.01
CA VAL A 5 -20.09 47.36 0.72
C VAL A 5 -20.06 46.20 -0.28
N THR A 6 -18.86 45.83 -0.72
CA THR A 6 -18.56 44.58 -1.43
C THR A 6 -18.56 43.44 -0.39
N ARG A 7 -19.42 42.44 -0.56
CA ARG A 7 -19.41 41.24 0.29
C ARG A 7 -18.34 40.27 -0.22
N LEU A 8 -17.18 40.21 0.45
CA LEU A 8 -16.30 39.04 0.37
C LEU A 8 -16.88 37.95 1.26
N ALA A 9 -17.35 36.86 0.65
CA ALA A 9 -17.61 35.62 1.36
C ALA A 9 -16.27 34.89 1.54
N PHE A 10 -15.68 34.97 2.73
CA PHE A 10 -14.59 34.08 3.13
C PHE A 10 -15.19 32.69 3.39
N CYS A 11 -14.90 31.72 2.51
CA CYS A 11 -15.05 30.31 2.84
C CYS A 11 -13.93 29.95 3.82
N ILE A 12 -14.24 29.99 5.12
CA ILE A 12 -13.38 29.41 6.14
C ILE A 12 -13.53 27.89 6.02
N VAL A 13 -12.52 27.22 5.46
CA VAL A 13 -12.37 25.77 5.63
C VAL A 13 -12.04 25.56 7.11
N LEU A 14 -13.05 25.23 7.90
CA LEU A 14 -12.84 24.72 9.26
C LEU A 14 -12.21 23.33 9.12
N ILE A 15 -10.88 23.27 9.17
CA ILE A 15 -10.20 22.04 9.56
C ILE A 15 -10.57 21.86 11.03
N SER A 16 -11.58 21.03 11.29
CA SER A 16 -11.83 20.57 12.65
C SER A 16 -10.59 19.79 13.07
N ALA A 17 -9.77 20.42 13.91
CA ALA A 17 -8.74 19.71 14.65
C ALA A 17 -9.49 18.79 15.63
N SER A 18 -9.71 17.53 15.25
CA SER A 18 -10.10 16.50 16.21
C SER A 18 -8.90 16.23 17.10
N LEU A 19 -8.81 16.98 18.19
CA LEU A 19 -7.88 16.69 19.27
C LEU A 19 -8.38 15.41 19.97
N GLY A 20 -7.85 14.26 19.53
CA GLY A 20 -7.85 13.01 20.31
C GLY A 20 -8.87 11.93 19.96
N ALA A 21 -9.61 12.01 18.85
CA ALA A 21 -10.48 10.91 18.42
C ALA A 21 -9.79 10.00 17.39
N GLN A 22 -9.93 8.68 17.56
CA GLN A 22 -9.55 7.72 16.52
C GLN A 22 -10.38 7.99 15.26
N GLN A 23 -9.71 8.11 14.11
CA GLN A 23 -10.37 8.41 12.84
C GLN A 23 -9.77 7.56 11.73
N TRP A 24 -10.62 7.12 10.80
CA TRP A 24 -10.17 6.52 9.55
C TRP A 24 -9.73 7.64 8.60
N VAL A 25 -8.50 7.56 8.12
CA VAL A 25 -7.97 8.48 7.10
C VAL A 25 -7.65 7.66 5.85
N MET A 26 -8.17 8.10 4.71
CA MET A 26 -7.86 7.46 3.43
C MET A 26 -6.54 8.03 2.88
N HIS A 27 -5.60 7.15 2.58
CA HIS A 27 -4.32 7.50 1.95
C HIS A 27 -4.18 6.74 0.64
N ASN A 28 -4.40 7.44 -0.49
CA ASN A 28 -4.46 6.99 -1.90
C ASN A 28 -3.80 5.61 -2.17
N PRO A 29 -4.46 4.49 -1.85
CA PRO A 29 -3.85 3.18 -1.93
C PRO A 29 -3.99 2.62 -3.35
N PRO A 30 -3.17 1.62 -3.74
CA PRO A 30 -3.43 0.83 -4.93
C PRO A 30 -4.85 0.24 -4.86
N VAL A 31 -5.60 0.32 -5.95
CA VAL A 31 -6.96 -0.23 -6.03
C VAL A 31 -6.86 -1.75 -6.12
N VAL A 32 -7.03 -2.43 -4.99
CA VAL A 32 -6.82 -3.88 -4.91
C VAL A 32 -7.67 -4.55 -3.83
N SER A 33 -8.13 -5.77 -4.10
CA SER A 33 -8.76 -6.68 -3.13
C SER A 33 -8.10 -8.05 -3.15
N GLY A 34 -8.17 -8.81 -2.05
CA GLY A 34 -7.56 -10.15 -1.96
C GLY A 34 -6.03 -10.17 -2.05
N ALA A 35 -5.38 -9.01 -1.99
CA ALA A 35 -3.94 -8.91 -1.82
C ALA A 35 -3.55 -9.32 -0.40
N SER A 36 -2.27 -9.67 -0.23
CA SER A 36 -1.68 -9.87 1.09
C SER A 36 -0.64 -8.78 1.35
N PHE A 37 -0.50 -8.42 2.62
CA PHE A 37 0.50 -7.45 3.07
C PHE A 37 1.29 -8.01 4.25
N VAL A 38 2.51 -7.51 4.40
CA VAL A 38 3.35 -7.77 5.57
C VAL A 38 3.97 -6.47 6.07
N TYR A 39 4.31 -6.40 7.36
CA TYR A 39 5.04 -5.28 7.92
C TYR A 39 6.51 -5.65 8.11
N ASP A 40 7.37 -4.97 7.37
CA ASP A 40 8.81 -5.00 7.53
C ASP A 40 9.21 -3.97 8.57
N HIS A 41 9.46 -4.44 9.80
CA HIS A 41 9.83 -3.59 10.92
C HIS A 41 11.30 -3.16 10.89
N VAL A 42 12.15 -3.80 10.09
CA VAL A 42 13.57 -3.43 9.94
C VAL A 42 13.67 -2.14 9.12
N SER A 43 12.90 -2.05 8.03
CA SER A 43 12.85 -0.85 7.17
C SER A 43 11.63 0.04 7.40
N GLN A 44 10.81 -0.26 8.42
CA GLN A 44 9.61 0.49 8.82
C GLN A 44 8.65 0.79 7.66
N ARG A 45 8.24 -0.24 6.94
CA ARG A 45 7.34 -0.13 5.77
C ARG A 45 6.38 -1.30 5.68
N MET A 46 5.24 -1.10 5.04
CA MET A 46 4.38 -2.21 4.64
C MET A 46 4.71 -2.62 3.21
N ILE A 47 4.75 -3.93 2.96
CA ILE A 47 4.86 -4.50 1.62
C ILE A 47 3.52 -5.14 1.27
N LEU A 48 2.96 -4.79 0.12
CA LEU A 48 1.74 -5.35 -0.43
C LEU A 48 2.07 -6.07 -1.73
N PHE A 49 1.57 -7.29 -1.92
CA PHE A 49 1.75 -8.05 -3.15
C PHE A 49 0.41 -8.56 -3.69
N GLY A 50 0.28 -8.54 -5.01
CA GLY A 50 -0.78 -9.19 -5.76
C GLY A 50 -2.16 -8.59 -5.53
N GLY A 51 -3.19 -9.43 -5.60
CA GLY A 51 -4.61 -9.07 -5.47
C GLY A 51 -5.35 -8.99 -6.80
N ARG A 52 -6.52 -8.37 -6.81
CA ARG A 52 -7.40 -8.25 -7.99
C ARG A 52 -8.29 -7.00 -7.98
N ASP A 53 -8.71 -6.56 -9.18
CA ASP A 53 -9.69 -5.49 -9.41
C ASP A 53 -11.10 -6.02 -9.76
N GLY A 54 -11.32 -7.34 -9.65
CA GLY A 54 -12.57 -7.99 -10.04
C GLY A 54 -12.57 -8.51 -11.48
N VAL A 55 -11.70 -7.99 -12.35
CA VAL A 55 -11.52 -8.43 -13.73
C VAL A 55 -10.18 -9.12 -13.95
N ARG A 56 -9.11 -8.59 -13.35
CA ARG A 56 -7.73 -9.07 -13.50
C ARG A 56 -7.11 -9.34 -12.14
N SER A 57 -6.14 -10.24 -12.15
CA SER A 57 -5.22 -10.47 -11.03
C SER A 57 -3.97 -9.63 -11.22
N PHE A 58 -3.32 -9.28 -10.12
CA PHE A 58 -2.11 -8.47 -10.07
C PHE A 58 -0.91 -9.28 -9.60
N ASP A 59 0.27 -8.95 -10.10
CA ASP A 59 1.59 -9.44 -9.68
C ASP A 59 2.51 -8.29 -9.22
N GLN A 60 1.96 -7.08 -9.11
CA GLN A 60 2.68 -5.91 -8.64
C GLN A 60 2.97 -6.02 -7.14
N THR A 61 4.13 -5.50 -6.76
CA THR A 61 4.53 -5.32 -5.36
C THR A 61 4.60 -3.83 -5.06
N TRP A 62 3.99 -3.41 -3.97
CA TRP A 62 3.96 -2.03 -3.52
C TRP A 62 4.56 -1.92 -2.13
N GLU A 63 5.26 -0.83 -1.86
CA GLU A 63 5.59 -0.41 -0.51
C GLU A 63 4.71 0.77 -0.08
N LEU A 64 4.39 0.81 1.21
CA LEU A 64 3.90 1.99 1.91
C LEU A 64 4.95 2.40 2.93
N LYS A 65 5.44 3.63 2.83
CA LYS A 65 6.39 4.22 3.78
C LYS A 65 5.90 5.58 4.26
N ASP A 66 6.07 5.84 5.54
CA ASP A 66 5.79 7.15 6.10
C ASP A 66 6.87 8.16 5.69
N THR A 67 6.42 9.37 5.34
CA THR A 67 7.27 10.53 5.06
C THR A 67 6.84 11.70 5.93
N PRO A 68 7.63 12.79 6.02
CA PRO A 68 7.20 14.02 6.71
C PRO A 68 5.90 14.62 6.15
N PHE A 69 5.49 14.25 4.94
CA PHE A 69 4.28 14.72 4.27
C PHE A 69 3.13 13.70 4.32
N GLY A 70 3.31 12.58 5.02
CA GLY A 70 2.35 11.48 5.13
C GLY A 70 2.80 10.19 4.47
N PRO A 71 1.99 9.12 4.55
CA PRO A 71 2.29 7.83 3.96
C PRO A 71 2.26 7.90 2.43
N VAL A 72 3.29 7.34 1.79
CA VAL A 72 3.43 7.31 0.33
C VAL A 72 3.49 5.86 -0.14
N TRP A 73 2.67 5.56 -1.14
CA TRP A 73 2.70 4.30 -1.87
C TRP A 73 3.68 4.39 -3.04
N ARG A 74 4.52 3.37 -3.22
CA ARG A 74 5.46 3.25 -4.34
C ARG A 74 5.49 1.82 -4.85
N GLU A 75 5.44 1.63 -6.16
CA GLU A 75 5.63 0.31 -6.76
C GLU A 75 7.11 -0.08 -6.66
N LEU A 76 7.37 -1.31 -6.19
CA LEU A 76 8.72 -1.88 -6.10
C LEU A 76 9.06 -2.61 -7.40
N ASN A 77 10.28 -2.36 -7.90
CA ASN A 77 10.83 -3.16 -8.99
C ASN A 77 11.44 -4.46 -8.42
N VAL A 78 10.67 -5.55 -8.47
CA VAL A 78 11.05 -6.87 -7.93
C VAL A 78 11.65 -7.82 -8.98
N GLY A 79 12.03 -7.29 -10.14
CA GLY A 79 12.60 -8.09 -11.24
C GLY A 79 11.58 -8.96 -11.99
N ALA A 80 12.09 -9.78 -12.91
CA ALA A 80 11.28 -10.60 -13.83
C ALA A 80 10.94 -11.99 -13.27
N VAL A 81 11.75 -12.53 -12.34
CA VAL A 81 11.50 -13.83 -11.71
C VAL A 81 10.64 -13.60 -10.48
N ARG A 82 9.33 -13.82 -10.61
CA ARG A 82 8.33 -13.52 -9.59
C ARG A 82 7.12 -14.44 -9.70
N PRO A 83 6.26 -14.54 -8.66
CA PRO A 83 5.06 -15.35 -8.75
C PRO A 83 4.12 -14.80 -9.83
N PRO A 84 3.41 -15.67 -10.58
CA PRO A 84 2.28 -15.24 -11.40
C PRO A 84 1.26 -14.41 -10.62
N ALA A 85 0.54 -13.53 -11.34
CA ALA A 85 -0.52 -12.71 -10.78
C ALA A 85 -1.56 -13.56 -10.05
N ARG A 86 -1.86 -13.19 -8.80
CA ARG A 86 -2.65 -14.01 -7.87
C ARG A 86 -3.33 -13.18 -6.79
N PHE A 87 -4.30 -13.76 -6.10
CA PHE A 87 -5.03 -13.18 -4.97
C PHE A 87 -5.53 -14.29 -4.02
N ASP A 88 -6.08 -13.91 -2.87
CA ASP A 88 -6.58 -14.79 -1.80
C ASP A 88 -5.50 -15.76 -1.25
N PHE A 89 -4.29 -15.25 -0.97
CA PHE A 89 -3.18 -16.01 -0.39
C PHE A 89 -2.68 -15.39 0.91
N PRO A 90 -2.08 -16.18 1.83
CA PRO A 90 -1.35 -15.67 2.98
C PRO A 90 0.04 -15.17 2.60
N ALA A 91 0.57 -14.25 3.42
CA ALA A 91 1.97 -13.88 3.40
C ALA A 91 2.52 -13.65 4.81
N VAL A 92 3.83 -13.84 4.99
CA VAL A 92 4.54 -13.56 6.25
C VAL A 92 5.85 -12.83 5.98
N TYR A 93 6.25 -11.97 6.90
CA TYR A 93 7.59 -11.36 6.88
C TYR A 93 8.54 -12.18 7.75
N ARG A 94 9.71 -12.51 7.21
CA ARG A 94 10.80 -13.20 7.91
C ARG A 94 11.98 -12.24 8.05
N SER A 95 12.18 -11.74 9.26
CA SER A 95 13.18 -10.68 9.54
C SER A 95 14.63 -11.17 9.51
N SER A 96 14.90 -12.45 9.78
CA SER A 96 16.27 -13.01 9.75
C SER A 96 16.93 -12.94 8.37
N GLU A 97 16.14 -12.94 7.30
CA GLU A 97 16.59 -12.89 5.89
C GLU A 97 16.05 -11.66 5.15
N ASN A 98 15.31 -10.79 5.85
CA ASN A 98 14.61 -9.64 5.31
C ASN A 98 13.76 -9.98 4.08
N GLU A 99 12.84 -10.93 4.21
CA GLU A 99 12.04 -11.41 3.08
C GLU A 99 10.54 -11.48 3.38
N MET A 100 9.74 -11.25 2.33
CA MET A 100 8.33 -11.58 2.31
C MET A 100 8.16 -12.98 1.72
N ILE A 101 7.37 -13.82 2.39
CA ILE A 101 7.06 -15.18 1.94
C ILE A 101 5.59 -15.27 1.59
N VAL A 102 5.32 -15.83 0.42
CA VAL A 102 3.98 -16.03 -0.14
C VAL A 102 3.80 -17.52 -0.43
N PHE A 103 2.64 -18.06 -0.09
CA PHE A 103 2.29 -19.45 -0.40
C PHE A 103 0.91 -19.55 -1.06
N GLY A 104 0.84 -20.27 -2.17
CA GLY A 104 -0.41 -20.60 -2.85
C GLY A 104 -1.19 -19.39 -3.35
N GLY A 105 -2.51 -19.41 -3.15
CA GLY A 105 -3.46 -18.45 -3.70
C GLY A 105 -4.14 -18.95 -4.96
N ARG A 106 -4.76 -18.05 -5.70
CA ARG A 106 -5.41 -18.36 -6.96
C ARG A 106 -5.41 -17.17 -7.90
N ASN A 107 -5.70 -17.43 -9.17
CA ASN A 107 -6.17 -16.43 -10.11
C ASN A 107 -7.56 -16.85 -10.64
N TYR A 108 -7.99 -16.28 -11.76
CA TYR A 108 -9.27 -16.65 -12.39
C TYR A 108 -9.25 -17.98 -13.16
N HIS A 109 -8.09 -18.63 -13.26
CA HIS A 109 -7.86 -19.83 -14.06
C HIS A 109 -7.44 -21.04 -13.22
N GLU A 110 -6.67 -20.84 -12.14
CA GLU A 110 -6.07 -21.92 -11.36
C GLU A 110 -5.86 -21.55 -9.88
N TYR A 111 -5.61 -22.59 -9.09
CA TYR A 111 -5.11 -22.49 -7.72
C TYR A 111 -3.63 -22.82 -7.70
N PHE A 112 -2.85 -22.04 -6.96
CA PHE A 112 -1.41 -22.23 -6.82
C PHE A 112 -1.09 -23.06 -5.58
N ASN A 113 -0.02 -23.85 -5.67
CA ASN A 113 0.55 -24.64 -4.56
C ASN A 113 2.08 -24.51 -4.53
N ASP A 114 2.57 -23.30 -4.76
CA ASP A 114 3.97 -22.92 -4.78
C ASP A 114 4.31 -22.00 -3.60
N LEU A 115 5.59 -21.90 -3.27
CA LEU A 115 6.12 -21.00 -2.25
C LEU A 115 7.14 -20.07 -2.88
N TRP A 116 6.98 -18.77 -2.64
CA TRP A 116 7.88 -17.73 -3.14
C TRP A 116 8.42 -16.91 -1.98
N ALA A 117 9.69 -16.54 -2.08
CA ALA A 117 10.34 -15.62 -1.15
C ALA A 117 10.87 -14.41 -1.95
N LEU A 118 10.41 -13.21 -1.57
CA LEU A 118 10.93 -11.95 -2.07
C LEU A 118 11.92 -11.41 -1.05
N LYS A 119 13.21 -11.43 -1.39
CA LYS A 119 14.22 -10.69 -0.64
C LYS A 119 13.97 -9.20 -0.78
N LEU A 120 13.86 -8.51 0.35
CA LEU A 120 13.62 -7.09 0.38
C LEU A 120 14.97 -6.38 0.57
N ASP A 121 15.21 -5.36 -0.25
CA ASP A 121 16.36 -4.48 -0.01
C ASP A 121 16.08 -3.65 1.25
N PRO A 122 17.05 -3.43 2.15
CA PRO A 122 16.85 -2.63 3.37
C PRO A 122 16.39 -1.19 3.11
N GLY A 123 16.39 -0.74 1.86
CA GLY A 123 16.08 0.62 1.47
C GLY A 123 17.27 1.52 1.75
N GLY A 124 18.31 1.43 0.93
CA GLY A 124 19.34 2.47 0.89
C GLY A 124 18.75 3.74 0.29
N GLU A 125 19.03 4.88 0.89
CA GLU A 125 18.84 6.17 0.24
C GLU A 125 19.71 6.19 -1.02
N TYR A 126 19.07 6.38 -2.17
CA TYR A 126 19.76 6.85 -3.38
C TYR A 126 19.89 8.37 -3.30
#